data_AF-F2ID27-F1
#
_entry.id   AF-F2ID27-F1
#
_cell.length_a   1.000
_cell.length_b   1.000
_cell.length_c   1.000
_cell.angle_alpha   90.00
_cell.angle_beta   90.00
_cell.angle_gamma   90.00
#
_symmetry.space_group_name_H-M   'P 1'
#
loop_
_entity.id
_entity.type
_entity.pdbx_description
1 polymer ?
#
loop_
_entity_poly.entity_id
_entity_poly.type
_entity_poly.pdbx_seq_one_letter_code
_entity_poly.pdbx_strand_id
1 'polypeptide(L)'
;MKIFTRILVVIVVSFVGLASCSKVKRVENQLTKKEGKWDVKSVDYKYYLDGSVEESDNYPATGTMEFKKNGSFFLNIFLGVVPLTSSGTWTNTEDQITLIANGQPSVLKITDGPKKGKLVLVETYSYPDSNEKETYTYHMEQ
;
A
#
# COMPACT_ATOMS: atom_id res chain seq x y z
N MET A 1 -18.95 6.28 -49.05
CA MET A 1 -18.26 5.52 -47.97
C MET A 1 -17.23 6.39 -47.26
N LYS A 2 -17.61 7.28 -46.32
CA LYS A 2 -16.63 8.10 -45.55
C LYS A 2 -17.02 8.35 -44.08
N ILE A 3 -18.08 7.70 -43.58
CA ILE A 3 -18.61 7.92 -42.22
C ILE A 3 -18.24 6.77 -41.26
N PHE A 4 -18.02 5.55 -41.78
CA PHE A 4 -17.71 4.39 -40.94
C PHE A 4 -16.31 4.41 -40.31
N THR A 5 -15.37 5.18 -40.84
CA THR A 5 -13.98 5.22 -40.33
C THR A 5 -13.82 6.08 -39.08
N ARG A 6 -14.76 7.00 -38.79
CA ARG A 6 -14.68 7.90 -37.62
C ARG A 6 -15.27 7.31 -36.34
N ILE A 7 -16.14 6.30 -36.44
CA ILE A 7 -16.77 5.65 -35.28
C ILE A 7 -15.82 4.63 -34.62
N LEU A 8 -14.90 4.05 -35.39
CA LEU A 8 -14.01 2.99 -34.89
C LEU A 8 -12.94 3.50 -33.90
N VAL A 9 -12.54 4.78 -33.99
CA VAL A 9 -11.49 5.36 -33.12
C VAL A 9 -12.00 5.66 -31.71
N VAL A 10 -13.30 5.91 -31.55
CA VAL A 10 -13.89 6.23 -30.24
C VAL A 10 -14.02 4.99 -29.35
N ILE A 11 -14.25 3.81 -29.93
CA ILE A 11 -14.44 2.55 -29.19
C ILE A 11 -13.13 2.02 -28.60
N VAL A 12 -11.98 2.29 -29.24
CA VAL A 12 -10.67 1.79 -28.78
C VAL A 12 -10.18 2.53 -27.52
N VAL A 13 -10.51 3.83 -27.38
CA VAL A 13 -10.11 4.63 -26.21
C VAL A 13 -10.92 4.27 -24.96
N SER A 14 -12.13 3.74 -25.11
CA SER A 14 -12.98 3.32 -23.98
C SER A 14 -12.53 2.02 -23.31
N PHE A 15 -11.75 1.17 -24.00
CA PHE A 15 -11.32 -0.14 -23.45
C PHE A 15 -10.06 -0.07 -22.58
N VAL A 16 -9.24 0.98 -22.71
CA VAL A 16 -7.99 1.10 -21.93
C VAL A 16 -8.28 1.44 -20.45
N GLY A 17 -9.43 2.03 -20.14
CA GLY A 17 -9.85 2.36 -18.77
C GLY A 17 -10.38 1.16 -17.95
N LEU A 18 -10.92 0.12 -18.60
CA LEU A 18 -11.53 -1.02 -17.90
C LEU A 18 -10.49 -1.99 -17.31
N ALA A 19 -9.33 -2.12 -17.95
CA ALA A 19 -8.25 -2.98 -17.48
C ALA A 19 -7.65 -2.48 -16.15
N SER A 20 -7.47 -1.16 -16.00
CA SER A 20 -6.99 -0.55 -14.76
C SER A 20 -7.96 -0.79 -13.60
N CYS A 21 -9.27 -0.58 -13.80
CA CYS A 21 -10.29 -0.89 -12.79
C CYS A 21 -10.26 -2.37 -12.36
N SER A 22 -10.01 -3.30 -13.28
CA SER A 22 -9.98 -4.74 -12.95
C SER A 22 -8.83 -5.12 -12.01
N LYS A 23 -7.65 -4.49 -12.17
CA LYS A 23 -6.48 -4.74 -11.33
C LYS A 23 -6.60 -4.06 -9.97
N VAL A 24 -7.09 -2.83 -9.94
CA VAL A 24 -7.40 -2.11 -8.69
C VAL A 24 -8.39 -2.93 -7.85
N LYS A 25 -9.48 -3.39 -8.47
CA LYS A 25 -10.49 -4.23 -7.82
C LYS A 25 -9.94 -5.60 -7.41
N ARG A 26 -8.97 -6.14 -8.15
CA ARG A 26 -8.30 -7.38 -7.76
C ARG A 26 -7.48 -7.18 -6.48
N VAL A 27 -6.72 -6.10 -6.38
CA VAL A 27 -5.96 -5.76 -5.16
C VAL A 27 -6.91 -5.58 -3.99
N GLU A 28 -7.96 -4.76 -4.15
CA GLU A 28 -9.01 -4.53 -3.14
C GLU A 28 -9.62 -5.85 -2.65
N ASN A 29 -10.01 -6.73 -3.57
CA ASN A 29 -10.58 -8.04 -3.24
C ASN A 29 -9.61 -8.93 -2.48
N GLN A 30 -8.29 -8.87 -2.76
CA GLN A 30 -7.31 -9.68 -2.02
C GLN A 30 -7.04 -9.08 -0.65
N LEU A 31 -6.90 -7.76 -0.55
CA LEU A 31 -6.69 -7.05 0.72
C LEU A 31 -7.84 -7.31 1.71
N THR A 32 -9.07 -7.42 1.20
CA THR A 32 -10.30 -7.60 2.00
C THR A 32 -10.76 -9.05 2.15
N LYS A 33 -9.99 -10.04 1.69
CA LYS A 33 -10.26 -11.48 1.98
C LYS A 33 -10.11 -11.75 3.48
N LYS A 34 -10.65 -12.86 3.98
CA LYS A 34 -10.50 -13.28 5.40
C LYS A 34 -10.67 -12.11 6.39
N GLU A 35 -11.77 -11.36 6.24
CA GLU A 35 -12.11 -10.17 7.05
C GLU A 35 -11.16 -8.98 6.89
N GLY A 36 -10.23 -9.04 5.94
CA GLY A 36 -9.27 -7.99 5.64
C GLY A 36 -8.10 -7.92 6.60
N LYS A 37 -7.98 -8.89 7.52
CA LYS A 37 -6.96 -8.90 8.56
C LYS A 37 -5.66 -9.51 8.06
N TRP A 38 -4.57 -8.77 8.18
CA TRP A 38 -3.22 -9.18 7.85
C TRP A 38 -2.35 -9.13 9.09
N ASP A 39 -1.64 -10.22 9.37
CA ASP A 39 -0.60 -10.27 10.38
C ASP A 39 0.66 -9.60 9.83
N VAL A 40 1.19 -8.61 10.54
CA VAL A 40 2.49 -8.00 10.22
C VAL A 40 3.58 -8.86 10.87
N LYS A 41 4.21 -9.70 10.05
CA LYS A 41 5.24 -10.66 10.49
C LYS A 41 6.55 -9.99 10.80
N SER A 42 6.90 -8.92 10.09
CA SER A 42 8.03 -8.06 10.44
C SER A 42 7.91 -6.68 9.78
N VAL A 43 8.66 -5.73 10.33
CA VAL A 43 8.91 -4.42 9.73
C VAL A 43 10.41 -4.20 9.68
N ASP A 44 10.96 -4.05 8.47
CA ASP A 44 12.34 -3.61 8.29
C ASP A 44 12.36 -2.09 8.25
N TYR A 45 13.19 -1.49 9.09
CA TYR A 45 13.44 -0.06 9.12
C TYR A 45 14.83 0.23 8.56
N LYS A 46 14.93 1.32 7.79
CA LYS A 46 16.21 1.89 7.36
C LYS A 46 16.14 3.41 7.39
N TYR A 47 17.15 4.01 7.99
CA TYR A 47 17.43 5.44 7.92
C TYR A 47 18.57 5.69 6.95
N TYR A 48 18.41 6.73 6.13
CA TYR A 48 19.38 7.14 5.15
C TYR A 48 19.79 8.59 5.38
N LEU A 49 21.09 8.87 5.28
CA LEU A 49 21.67 10.21 5.22
C LEU A 49 22.60 10.28 4.01
N ASP A 50 22.44 11.32 3.18
CA ASP A 50 23.25 11.52 1.97
C ASP A 50 23.29 10.29 1.03
N GLY A 51 22.19 9.53 1.01
CA GLY A 51 22.02 8.32 0.18
C GLY A 51 22.64 7.04 0.74
N SER A 52 23.36 7.11 1.87
CA SER A 52 23.92 5.95 2.57
C SER A 52 22.97 5.47 3.66
N VAL A 53 23.01 4.17 4.00
CA VAL A 53 22.25 3.63 5.14
C VAL A 53 23.05 3.88 6.40
N GLU A 54 22.49 4.65 7.33
CA GLU A 54 23.12 4.97 8.62
C GLU A 54 22.57 4.09 9.75
N GLU A 55 21.28 3.74 9.69
CA GLU A 55 20.64 2.86 10.66
C GLU A 55 19.77 1.82 9.95
N SER A 56 19.71 0.61 10.50
CA SER A 56 18.81 -0.43 10.04
C SER A 56 18.40 -1.32 11.20
N ASP A 57 17.09 -1.56 11.30
CA ASP A 57 16.49 -2.45 12.30
C ASP A 57 15.52 -3.42 11.64
N ASN A 58 15.26 -4.52 12.34
CA ASN A 58 14.17 -5.44 12.04
C ASN A 58 13.31 -5.62 13.29
N TYR A 59 12.02 -5.34 13.15
CA TYR A 59 11.04 -5.55 14.21
C TYR A 59 10.19 -6.77 13.84
N PRO A 60 10.33 -7.92 14.50
CA PRO A 60 9.52 -9.11 14.23
C PRO A 60 8.16 -9.07 14.94
N ALA A 61 7.19 -9.80 14.38
CA ALA A 61 5.87 -10.07 14.95
C ALA A 61 5.14 -8.81 15.45
N THR A 62 5.10 -7.79 14.61
CA THR A 62 4.74 -6.45 15.08
C THR A 62 3.25 -6.26 15.28
N GLY A 63 2.36 -7.08 14.75
CA GLY A 63 0.92 -6.96 15.05
C GLY A 63 0.05 -7.18 13.84
N THR A 64 -0.94 -6.33 13.60
CA THR A 64 -1.93 -6.52 12.53
C THR A 64 -2.33 -5.22 11.84
N MET A 65 -2.69 -5.34 10.56
CA MET A 65 -3.36 -4.30 9.78
C MET A 65 -4.62 -4.90 9.16
N GLU A 66 -5.74 -4.20 9.24
CA GLU A 66 -7.03 -4.65 8.74
C GLU A 66 -7.56 -3.69 7.67
N PHE A 67 -7.93 -4.22 6.50
CA PHE A 67 -8.53 -3.50 5.38
C PHE A 67 -9.98 -3.92 5.20
N LYS A 68 -10.93 -3.06 5.59
CA LYS A 68 -12.37 -3.37 5.48
C LYS A 68 -12.91 -2.96 4.12
N LYS A 69 -13.87 -3.74 3.61
CA LYS A 69 -14.56 -3.48 2.32
C LYS A 69 -15.30 -2.15 2.25
N ASN A 70 -15.67 -1.57 3.39
CA ASN A 70 -16.28 -0.25 3.45
C ASN A 70 -15.26 0.89 3.30
N GLY A 71 -13.99 0.59 3.01
CA GLY A 71 -12.93 1.58 2.85
C GLY A 71 -12.31 2.05 4.17
N SER A 72 -12.64 1.43 5.32
CA SER A 72 -11.96 1.73 6.60
C SER A 72 -10.78 0.80 6.85
N PHE A 73 -9.76 1.29 7.56
CA PHE A 73 -8.62 0.49 7.99
C PHE A 73 -8.38 0.62 9.49
N PHE A 74 -7.70 -0.39 10.04
CA PHE A 74 -7.18 -0.37 11.41
C PHE A 74 -5.75 -0.89 11.41
N LEU A 75 -4.85 -0.19 12.08
CA LEU A 75 -3.46 -0.56 12.30
C LEU A 75 -3.23 -0.68 13.79
N ASN A 76 -2.64 -1.79 14.21
CA ASN A 76 -2.14 -1.97 15.55
C ASN A 76 -0.85 -2.78 15.47
N ILE A 77 0.28 -2.10 15.53
CA ILE A 77 1.60 -2.72 15.51
C ILE A 77 2.49 -2.24 16.65
N PHE A 78 3.57 -2.95 16.93
CA PHE A 78 4.58 -2.68 17.94
C PHE A 78 5.94 -2.56 17.25
N LEU A 79 6.52 -1.37 17.31
CA LEU A 79 7.90 -1.13 16.86
C LEU A 79 8.71 -0.86 18.14
N GLY A 80 9.35 -1.90 18.65
CA GLY A 80 9.96 -1.88 19.99
C GLY A 80 8.91 -1.99 21.11
N VAL A 81 8.93 -1.07 22.08
CA VAL A 81 8.10 -1.14 23.29
C VAL A 81 6.79 -0.38 23.22
N VAL A 82 6.60 0.48 22.21
CA VAL A 82 5.40 1.33 22.10
C VAL A 82 4.48 0.81 20.98
N PRO A 83 3.18 0.63 21.25
CA PRO A 83 2.22 0.34 20.20
C PRO A 83 1.99 1.57 19.31
N LEU A 84 2.12 1.38 18.00
CA LEU A 84 1.60 2.27 16.97
C LEU A 84 0.18 1.81 16.59
N THR A 85 -0.81 2.60 17.02
CA THR A 85 -2.20 2.39 16.63
C THR A 85 -2.66 3.52 15.72
N SER A 86 -3.37 3.18 14.65
CA SER A 86 -3.95 4.15 13.72
C SER A 86 -5.21 3.58 13.09
N SER A 87 -6.14 4.45 12.72
CA SER A 87 -7.36 4.06 12.02
C SER A 87 -7.85 5.20 11.14
N GLY A 88 -8.60 4.86 10.10
CA GLY A 88 -9.10 5.85 9.16
C GLY A 88 -9.64 5.20 7.90
N THR A 89 -9.46 5.86 6.76
CA THR A 89 -9.87 5.33 5.46
C THR A 89 -8.69 4.87 4.63
N TRP A 90 -8.93 3.97 3.69
CA TRP A 90 -7.92 3.53 2.75
C TRP A 90 -8.47 3.46 1.33
N THR A 91 -7.57 3.61 0.37
CA THR A 91 -7.81 3.37 -1.05
C THR A 91 -6.62 2.65 -1.65
N ASN A 92 -6.74 2.12 -2.86
CA ASN A 92 -5.62 1.48 -3.54
C ASN A 92 -5.62 1.76 -5.04
N THR A 93 -4.43 1.65 -5.61
CA THR A 93 -4.19 1.53 -7.05
C THR A 93 -3.77 0.08 -7.37
N GLU A 94 -3.17 -0.14 -8.54
CA GLU A 94 -2.52 -1.43 -8.86
C GLU A 94 -1.26 -1.67 -8.02
N ASP A 95 -0.55 -0.60 -7.68
CA ASP A 95 0.82 -0.64 -7.16
C ASP A 95 0.97 0.01 -5.77
N GLN A 96 -0.07 0.63 -5.23
CA GLN A 96 -0.01 1.39 -3.98
C GLN A 96 -1.30 1.25 -3.17
N ILE A 97 -1.16 1.42 -1.87
CA ILE A 97 -2.24 1.60 -0.89
C ILE A 97 -2.04 2.99 -0.28
N THR A 98 -3.11 3.77 -0.19
CA THR A 98 -3.09 5.06 0.53
C THR A 98 -3.94 4.93 1.78
N LEU A 99 -3.35 5.17 2.93
CA LEU A 99 -4.03 5.28 4.23
C LEU A 99 -4.25 6.75 4.55
N ILE A 100 -5.42 7.10 5.08
CA ILE A 100 -5.73 8.46 5.53
C ILE A 100 -6.18 8.37 6.98
N ALA A 101 -5.36 8.86 7.89
CA ALA A 101 -5.66 8.96 9.31
C ALA A 101 -5.52 10.42 9.77
N ASN A 102 -6.51 10.93 10.50
CA ASN A 102 -6.52 12.33 10.98
C ASN A 102 -6.29 13.37 9.86
N GLY A 103 -6.77 13.08 8.64
CA GLY A 103 -6.59 13.93 7.46
C GLY A 103 -5.19 13.88 6.84
N GLN A 104 -4.26 13.08 7.38
CA GLN A 104 -2.91 12.92 6.86
C GLN A 104 -2.81 11.65 6.01
N PRO A 105 -2.39 11.76 4.73
CA PRO A 105 -2.18 10.62 3.86
C PRO A 105 -0.82 9.96 4.12
N SER A 106 -0.79 8.63 4.09
CA SER A 106 0.38 7.77 4.08
C SER A 106 0.28 6.88 2.84
N VAL A 107 1.35 6.81 2.05
CA VAL A 107 1.38 6.07 0.78
C VAL A 107 2.32 4.89 0.91
N LEU A 108 1.78 3.69 0.78
CA LEU A 108 2.49 2.43 0.85
C LEU A 108 2.56 1.81 -0.53
N LYS A 109 3.77 1.64 -1.04
CA LYS A 109 4.01 0.94 -2.30
C LYS A 109 3.90 -0.57 -2.10
N ILE A 110 3.14 -1.23 -2.96
CA ILE A 110 3.08 -2.69 -3.05
C ILE A 110 4.32 -3.15 -3.84
N THR A 111 5.26 -3.79 -3.16
CA THR A 111 6.47 -4.32 -3.80
C THR A 111 6.37 -5.81 -4.09
N ASP A 112 5.52 -6.54 -3.35
CA ASP A 112 5.11 -7.91 -3.65
C ASP A 112 3.68 -8.19 -3.14
N GLY A 113 2.94 -9.05 -3.82
CA GLY A 113 1.56 -9.39 -3.49
C GLY A 113 0.53 -8.32 -3.88
N PRO A 114 -0.71 -8.36 -3.32
CA PRO A 114 -1.25 -9.40 -2.46
C PRO A 114 -1.54 -10.69 -3.25
N LYS A 115 -0.76 -11.75 -3.00
CA LYS A 115 -0.87 -13.04 -3.70
C LYS A 115 -0.56 -14.19 -2.74
N LYS A 116 -1.39 -15.24 -2.78
CA LYS A 116 -1.25 -16.43 -1.89
C LYS A 116 -1.16 -16.07 -0.40
N GLY A 117 -1.89 -15.04 0.04
CA GLY A 117 -1.89 -14.60 1.44
C GLY A 117 -0.59 -13.93 1.88
N LYS A 118 0.24 -13.43 0.95
CA LYS A 118 1.44 -12.65 1.23
C LYS A 118 1.36 -11.27 0.59
N LEU A 119 1.89 -10.27 1.29
CA LEU A 119 1.94 -8.88 0.87
C LEU A 119 3.18 -8.22 1.45
N VAL A 120 3.90 -7.45 0.64
CA VAL A 120 5.00 -6.59 1.08
C VAL A 120 4.68 -5.15 0.69
N LEU A 121 4.69 -4.29 1.71
CA LEU A 121 4.44 -2.85 1.56
C LEU A 121 5.69 -2.07 1.93
N VAL A 122 5.97 -0.99 1.20
CA VAL A 122 7.05 -0.06 1.51
C VAL A 122 6.48 1.34 1.67
N GLU A 123 6.72 1.94 2.83
CA GLU A 123 6.49 3.35 3.09
C GLU A 123 7.84 4.08 3.11
N THR A 124 7.86 5.33 2.65
CA THR A 124 9.07 6.15 2.61
C THR A 124 8.76 7.58 3.00
N TYR A 125 9.46 8.07 4.02
CA TYR A 125 9.43 9.47 4.45
C TYR A 125 10.72 10.13 3.98
N SER A 126 10.60 11.21 3.22
CA SER A 126 11.75 12.03 2.80
C SER A 126 11.61 13.41 3.44
N TYR A 127 12.68 13.90 4.05
CA TYR A 127 12.69 15.18 4.74
C TYR A 127 13.26 16.23 3.79
N PRO A 128 12.47 17.13 3.16
CA PRO A 128 12.96 17.96 2.06
C PRO A 128 14.06 18.95 2.45
N ASP A 129 14.10 19.32 3.74
CA ASP A 129 15.07 20.27 4.29
C ASP A 129 16.40 19.60 4.68
N SER A 130 16.50 18.28 4.56
CA SER A 130 17.73 17.51 4.74
C SER A 130 17.89 16.46 3.65
N ASN A 131 19.05 15.81 3.56
CA ASN A 131 19.21 14.66 2.66
C ASN A 131 18.81 13.35 3.36
N GLU A 132 17.84 13.44 4.26
CA GLU A 132 17.42 12.34 5.12
C GLU A 132 16.20 11.64 4.55
N LYS A 133 16.14 10.33 4.77
CA LYS A 133 15.00 9.51 4.39
C LYS A 133 14.87 8.31 5.30
N GLU A 134 13.64 7.99 5.66
CA GLU A 134 13.30 6.76 6.37
C GLU A 134 12.47 5.84 5.46
N THR A 135 12.68 4.53 5.58
CA THR A 135 11.84 3.54 4.90
C THR A 135 11.40 2.46 5.86
N TYR A 136 10.12 2.10 5.77
CA TYR A 136 9.52 0.99 6.50
C TYR A 136 9.04 -0.05 5.49
N THR A 137 9.53 -1.29 5.61
CA THR A 137 9.10 -2.41 4.77
C THR A 137 8.29 -3.40 5.61
N TYR A 138 6.99 -3.45 5.39
CA TYR A 138 6.06 -4.32 6.09
C TYR A 138 5.95 -5.66 5.37
N HIS A 139 6.26 -6.75 6.06
CA HIS A 139 6.05 -8.11 5.57
C HIS A 139 4.82 -8.70 6.23
N MET A 140 3.82 -9.04 5.42
CA MET A 140 2.48 -9.33 5.92
C MET A 140 1.95 -10.66 5.38
N GLU A 141 1.19 -11.36 6.22
CA GLU A 141 0.53 -12.62 5.85
C GLU A 141 -0.93 -12.68 6.29
N GLN A 142 -1.72 -13.54 5.62
CA GLN A 142 -3.17 -13.68 5.79
C GLN A 142 -3.65 -15.11 6.00
#